data_AF-A0A6P6UPJ3-F1
#
_entry.id   AF-A0A6P6UPJ3-F1
#
_cell.length_a   1.000
_cell.length_b   1.000
_cell.length_c   1.000
_cell.angle_alpha   90.00
_cell.angle_beta   90.00
_cell.angle_gamma   90.00
#
_symmetry.space_group_name_H-M   'P 1'
#
loop_
_entity.id
_entity.type
_entity.pdbx_description
1 polymer ?
#
loop_
_entity_poly.entity_id
_entity_poly.type
_entity_poly.pdbx_seq_one_letter_code
_entity_poly.pdbx_strand_id
1 'polypeptide(L)'
;MMDGENLTKEQIEDEIRKIKAAHAEDEEFPDEVETPFDTPARKRFAKYRGVKSFRTSSWDPKESLPAEFARIFAFDNFSRTQKHVLAKAQEMEQGNDDEIIPAGSYTRLHIKEVPNVVASKLSNLTKTMPVISCGLLQHESKISVLHFSIKKHDTYTAPLKAKEELTFHVGFRQFVAKPLYSSDNINSDKHKMERFLHAGRFSIASIYAPISFPPLPVIALKNDGEAASPVVAAVGSLRSIDPDRILLKKIILTGYPQRVSKLKATVRYMFHNPEDVRWFKPVEVWTKCGRRGRIKEPVGTHGAMKCVFNGVLQQHDTVCMSLYKRAYPKWPQHWFPLLGA
;
A
#
# COMPACT_ATOMS: atom_id res chain seq x y z
N MET A 1 19.62 -14.74 -0.20
CA MET A 1 19.37 -15.86 -1.13
C MET A 1 18.68 -15.26 -2.33
N MET A 2 19.36 -15.27 -3.47
CA MET A 2 18.86 -14.76 -4.76
C MET A 2 17.93 -15.83 -5.34
N ASP A 3 16.63 -15.59 -5.34
CA ASP A 3 15.68 -16.33 -6.18
C ASP A 3 15.18 -15.35 -7.25
N GLY A 4 16.08 -15.01 -8.16
CA GLY A 4 15.72 -14.54 -9.50
C GLY A 4 15.72 -15.75 -10.41
N GLU A 5 14.84 -16.72 -10.15
CA GLU A 5 14.59 -17.77 -11.13
C GLU A 5 14.02 -17.08 -12.36
N ASN A 6 14.70 -17.25 -13.50
CA ASN A 6 14.14 -16.93 -14.81
C ASN A 6 12.93 -17.83 -15.02
N LEU A 7 11.77 -17.39 -14.51
CA LEU A 7 10.50 -18.05 -14.67
C LEU A 7 10.32 -18.38 -16.16
N THR A 8 9.98 -19.63 -16.45
CA THR A 8 9.70 -20.03 -17.84
C THR A 8 8.51 -19.22 -18.36
N LYS A 9 8.41 -19.03 -19.68
CA LYS A 9 7.27 -18.30 -20.28
C LYS A 9 5.92 -18.86 -19.81
N GLU A 10 5.81 -20.17 -19.68
CA GLU A 10 4.63 -20.87 -19.16
C GLU A 10 4.32 -20.49 -17.71
N GLN A 11 5.33 -20.41 -16.83
CA GLN A 11 5.15 -19.98 -15.45
C GLN A 11 4.70 -18.51 -15.35
N ILE A 12 5.24 -17.64 -16.20
CA ILE A 12 4.83 -16.22 -16.28
C ILE A 12 3.37 -16.13 -16.72
N GLU A 13 2.98 -16.87 -17.76
CA GLU A 13 1.59 -16.89 -18.24
C GLU A 13 0.61 -17.41 -17.18
N ASP A 14 0.99 -18.46 -16.45
CA ASP A 14 0.20 -19.00 -15.34
C ASP A 14 0.08 -18.02 -14.17
N GLU A 15 1.16 -17.31 -13.82
CA GLU A 15 1.11 -16.24 -12.83
C GLU A 15 0.17 -15.11 -13.27
N ILE A 16 0.28 -14.66 -14.52
CA ILE A 16 -0.63 -13.63 -15.08
C ILE A 16 -2.08 -14.11 -15.01
N ARG A 17 -2.35 -15.38 -15.37
CA ARG A 17 -3.69 -15.97 -15.29
C ARG A 17 -4.21 -15.98 -13.85
N LYS A 18 -3.38 -16.39 -12.89
CA LYS A 18 -3.72 -16.37 -11.45
C LYS A 18 -4.00 -14.97 -10.94
N ILE A 19 -3.22 -13.97 -11.36
CA ILE A 19 -3.42 -12.57 -10.95
C ILE A 19 -4.74 -12.04 -11.54
N LYS A 20 -5.04 -12.33 -12.81
CA LYS A 20 -6.32 -11.96 -13.43
C LYS A 20 -7.52 -12.59 -12.73
N ALA A 21 -7.45 -13.90 -12.43
CA ALA A 21 -8.49 -14.60 -11.68
C ALA A 21 -8.68 -13.99 -10.28
N ALA A 22 -7.58 -13.72 -9.57
CA ALA A 22 -7.63 -13.11 -8.24
C ALA A 22 -8.14 -11.65 -8.25
N HIS A 23 -7.94 -10.92 -9.35
CA HIS A 23 -8.52 -9.59 -9.53
C HIS A 23 -10.04 -9.67 -9.72
N ALA A 24 -10.52 -10.58 -10.58
CA ALA A 24 -11.95 -10.80 -10.78
C ALA A 24 -12.65 -11.28 -9.50
N GLU A 25 -12.01 -12.19 -8.75
CA GLU A 25 -12.52 -12.65 -7.46
C GLU A 25 -12.58 -11.51 -6.43
N ASP A 26 -11.59 -10.61 -6.39
CA ASP A 26 -11.60 -9.46 -5.47
C ASP A 26 -12.67 -8.41 -5.84
N GLU A 27 -13.05 -8.31 -7.11
CA GLU A 27 -14.17 -7.48 -7.56
C GLU A 27 -15.53 -8.05 -7.13
N GLU A 28 -15.69 -9.38 -7.19
CA GLU A 28 -16.93 -10.07 -6.80
C GLU A 28 -17.05 -10.23 -5.27
N PHE A 29 -15.96 -10.63 -4.61
CA PHE A 29 -15.87 -10.95 -3.19
C PHE A 29 -14.74 -10.19 -2.50
N PRO A 30 -14.90 -8.86 -2.31
CA PRO A 30 -13.82 -8.01 -1.81
C PRO A 30 -13.41 -8.38 -0.39
N ASP A 31 -12.10 -8.55 -0.19
CA ASP A 31 -11.48 -8.85 1.11
C ASP A 31 -11.93 -10.18 1.76
N GLU A 32 -12.72 -11.04 1.09
CA GLU A 32 -13.14 -12.34 1.61
C GLU A 32 -11.96 -13.33 1.65
N VAL A 33 -11.83 -14.06 2.76
CA VAL A 33 -10.72 -15.00 2.98
C VAL A 33 -11.26 -16.24 3.70
N GLU A 34 -10.96 -17.41 3.14
CA GLU A 34 -11.27 -18.69 3.76
C GLU A 34 -10.37 -18.98 4.96
N THR A 35 -10.94 -19.58 6.00
CA THR A 35 -10.18 -20.02 7.17
C THR A 35 -9.49 -21.36 6.87
N PRO A 36 -8.15 -21.45 7.03
CA PRO A 36 -7.42 -22.67 6.72
C PRO A 36 -7.80 -23.80 7.67
N PHE A 37 -7.87 -25.03 7.16
CA PHE A 37 -8.14 -26.22 7.97
C PHE A 37 -6.93 -26.61 8.83
N ASP A 38 -5.72 -26.52 8.28
CA ASP A 38 -4.50 -27.05 8.92
C ASP A 38 -3.99 -26.17 10.08
N THR A 39 -4.32 -24.88 10.06
CA THR A 39 -3.83 -23.90 11.04
C THR A 39 -4.98 -23.27 11.79
N PRO A 40 -4.99 -23.27 13.14
CA PRO A 40 -6.01 -22.59 13.92
C PRO A 40 -6.14 -21.12 13.54
N ALA A 41 -7.37 -20.64 13.37
CA ALA A 41 -7.64 -19.28 12.88
C ALA A 41 -7.06 -18.22 13.82
N ARG A 42 -7.05 -18.47 15.14
CA ARG A 42 -6.42 -17.56 16.12
C ARG A 42 -4.93 -17.36 15.88
N LYS A 43 -4.22 -18.39 15.41
CA LYS A 43 -2.79 -18.31 15.07
C LYS A 43 -2.59 -17.62 13.72
N ARG A 44 -3.38 -18.01 12.70
CA ARG A 44 -3.31 -17.42 11.35
C ARG A 44 -3.59 -15.92 11.36
N PHE A 45 -4.56 -15.48 12.17
CA PHE A 45 -5.01 -14.10 12.25
C PHE A 45 -4.62 -13.42 13.58
N ALA A 46 -3.58 -13.88 14.27
CA ALA A 46 -3.14 -13.34 15.56
C ALA A 46 -2.85 -11.82 15.54
N LYS A 47 -2.35 -11.30 14.41
CA LYS A 47 -2.04 -9.87 14.23
C LYS A 47 -3.27 -9.02 13.84
N TYR A 48 -4.43 -9.64 13.70
CA TYR A 48 -5.65 -8.94 13.35
C TYR A 48 -6.50 -8.68 14.59
N ARG A 49 -7.23 -7.57 14.57
CA ARG A 49 -8.24 -7.23 15.58
C ARG A 49 -9.57 -6.87 14.94
N GLY A 50 -10.64 -7.17 15.66
CA GLY A 50 -11.97 -6.64 15.35
C GLY A 50 -12.05 -5.18 15.78
N VAL A 51 -12.69 -4.34 14.98
CA VAL A 51 -13.05 -2.96 15.36
C VAL A 51 -14.55 -2.82 15.23
N LYS A 52 -15.17 -2.14 16.19
CA LYS A 52 -16.63 -1.92 16.20
C LYS A 52 -17.07 -1.04 15.03
N SER A 53 -16.27 -0.04 14.70
CA SER A 53 -16.54 0.86 13.59
C SER A 53 -15.23 1.30 12.98
N PHE A 54 -15.07 1.06 11.68
CA PHE A 54 -13.87 1.47 10.95
C PHE A 54 -13.64 2.98 11.04
N ARG A 55 -14.72 3.78 11.06
CA ARG A 55 -14.63 5.24 11.11
C ARG A 55 -14.36 5.77 12.52
N THR A 56 -15.02 5.26 13.55
CA THR A 56 -15.00 5.89 14.88
C THR A 56 -14.07 5.22 15.89
N SER A 57 -13.71 3.94 15.71
CA SER A 57 -12.77 3.27 16.63
C SER A 57 -11.35 3.81 16.45
N SER A 58 -10.68 4.24 17.52
CA SER A 58 -9.30 4.74 17.43
C SER A 58 -8.32 3.64 16.99
N TRP A 59 -7.24 4.06 16.33
CA TRP A 59 -6.09 3.22 16.03
C TRP A 59 -4.83 4.03 16.26
N ASP A 60 -3.89 3.53 17.05
CA ASP A 60 -2.67 4.28 17.37
C ASP A 60 -1.68 4.23 16.18
N PRO A 61 -1.25 5.39 15.63
CA PRO A 61 -0.22 5.48 14.59
C PRO A 61 1.17 5.00 15.02
N LYS A 62 1.44 4.77 16.30
CA LYS A 62 2.75 4.29 16.78
C LYS A 62 2.73 2.85 17.29
N GLU A 63 1.60 2.15 17.10
CA GLU A 63 1.46 0.74 17.48
C GLU A 63 2.13 -0.20 16.47
N SER A 64 2.96 -1.11 16.97
CA SER A 64 3.59 -2.19 16.18
C SER A 64 4.35 -1.70 14.94
N LEU A 65 5.21 -0.70 15.11
CA LEU A 65 6.02 -0.14 14.02
C LEU A 65 7.08 -1.14 13.53
N PRO A 66 7.31 -1.24 12.21
CA PRO A 66 8.45 -1.95 11.64
C PRO A 66 9.79 -1.32 12.07
N ALA A 67 10.88 -2.10 12.08
CA ALA A 67 12.20 -1.60 12.43
C ALA A 67 12.66 -0.46 11.50
N GLU A 68 12.21 -0.48 10.25
CA GLU A 68 12.54 0.52 9.24
C GLU A 68 11.99 1.91 9.56
N PHE A 69 10.93 2.01 10.38
CA PHE A 69 10.42 3.30 10.84
C PHE A 69 11.40 4.05 11.75
N ALA A 70 12.41 3.39 12.32
CA ALA A 70 13.48 4.07 13.04
C ALA A 70 14.45 4.82 12.11
N ARG A 71 14.44 4.51 10.80
CA ARG A 71 15.37 5.06 9.80
C ARG A 71 14.79 6.21 8.99
N ILE A 72 13.48 6.42 9.07
CA ILE A 72 12.78 7.44 8.29
C ILE A 72 12.73 8.77 9.04
N PHE A 73 12.62 9.85 8.28
CA PHE A 73 12.40 11.17 8.79
C PHE A 73 10.90 11.46 8.88
N ALA A 74 10.45 11.88 10.06
CA ALA A 74 9.08 12.35 10.29
C ALA A 74 9.10 13.88 10.48
N PHE A 75 8.13 14.56 9.89
CA PHE A 75 7.93 15.99 10.12
C PHE A 75 6.90 16.19 11.22
N ASP A 76 7.14 17.12 12.14
CA ASP A 76 6.12 17.54 13.11
C ASP A 76 4.95 18.24 12.41
N ASN A 77 5.26 19.13 11.45
CA ASN A 77 4.27 19.79 10.61
C ASN A 77 4.83 20.00 9.20
N PHE A 78 4.52 19.05 8.31
CA PHE A 78 5.01 19.05 6.93
C PHE A 78 4.68 20.35 6.18
N SER A 79 3.44 20.81 6.24
CA SER A 79 2.98 22.01 5.51
C SER A 79 3.71 23.27 5.94
N ARG A 80 4.01 23.41 7.24
CA ARG A 80 4.79 24.55 7.76
C ARG A 80 6.24 24.47 7.29
N THR A 81 6.86 23.30 7.39
CA THR A 81 8.25 23.10 6.94
C THR A 81 8.39 23.34 5.44
N GLN A 82 7.46 22.84 4.63
CA GLN A 82 7.43 23.07 3.19
C GLN A 82 7.39 24.57 2.85
N LYS A 83 6.45 25.33 3.44
CA LYS A 83 6.36 26.78 3.21
C LYS A 83 7.66 27.49 3.57
N HIS A 84 8.28 27.12 4.68
CA HIS A 84 9.54 27.72 5.12
C HIS A 84 10.71 27.39 4.19
N VAL A 85 10.85 26.13 3.77
CA VAL A 85 11.92 25.69 2.85
C VAL A 85 11.78 26.36 1.49
N LEU A 86 10.56 26.47 0.96
CA LEU A 86 10.31 27.14 -0.32
C LEU A 86 10.54 28.65 -0.24
N ALA A 87 10.08 29.32 0.83
CA ALA A 87 10.34 30.74 1.03
C ALA A 87 11.84 31.04 1.11
N LYS A 88 12.59 30.22 1.87
CA LYS A 88 14.05 30.36 1.97
C LYS A 88 14.74 30.16 0.62
N ALA A 89 14.28 29.21 -0.21
CA ALA A 89 14.83 29.00 -1.54
C ALA A 89 14.56 30.21 -2.45
N GLN A 90 13.37 30.80 -2.38
CA GLN A 90 13.03 32.02 -3.13
C GLN A 90 13.83 33.24 -2.67
N GLU A 91 14.05 33.38 -1.36
CA GLU A 91 14.90 34.45 -0.79
C GLU A 91 16.35 34.31 -1.28
N MET A 92 16.90 33.09 -1.35
CA MET A 92 18.23 32.85 -1.93
C MET A 92 18.27 33.21 -3.42
N GLU A 93 17.25 32.86 -4.20
CA GLU A 93 17.20 33.19 -5.64
C GLU A 93 17.13 34.71 -5.90
N GLN A 94 16.51 35.48 -4.99
CA GLN A 94 16.42 36.93 -5.08
C GLN A 94 17.62 37.66 -4.44
N GLY A 95 18.34 36.97 -3.56
CA GLY A 95 19.53 37.49 -2.91
C GLY A 95 20.65 37.70 -3.92
N ASN A 96 21.27 38.88 -3.87
CA ASN A 96 22.42 39.21 -4.71
C ASN A 96 23.73 38.82 -4.01
N ASP A 97 23.77 37.61 -3.45
CA ASP A 97 24.97 37.06 -2.80
C ASP A 97 25.94 36.54 -3.87
N ASP A 98 27.22 36.92 -3.77
CA ASP A 98 28.30 36.50 -4.68
C ASP A 98 28.52 34.98 -4.70
N GLU A 99 27.94 34.23 -3.76
CA GLU A 99 28.04 32.77 -3.66
C GLU A 99 27.01 32.02 -4.53
N ILE A 100 26.05 32.71 -5.14
CA ILE A 100 24.97 32.10 -5.91
C ILE A 100 25.25 32.23 -7.42
N ILE A 101 25.10 31.11 -8.14
CA ILE A 101 25.26 31.08 -9.60
C ILE A 101 23.93 31.55 -10.24
N PRO A 102 23.91 32.66 -11.00
CA PRO A 102 22.69 33.14 -11.63
C PRO A 102 22.28 32.27 -12.81
N ALA A 103 20.97 32.22 -13.06
CA ALA A 103 20.38 31.46 -14.17
C ALA A 103 20.97 31.90 -15.53
N GLY A 104 21.27 30.93 -16.40
CA GLY A 104 21.89 31.17 -17.71
C GLY A 104 23.41 31.16 -17.73
N SER A 105 24.07 31.04 -16.58
CA SER A 105 25.53 30.94 -16.49
C SER A 105 26.05 29.57 -16.94
N TYR A 106 27.12 29.57 -17.76
CA TYR A 106 27.86 28.36 -18.06
C TYR A 106 28.76 28.00 -16.88
N THR A 107 28.55 26.83 -16.27
CA THR A 107 29.29 26.41 -15.07
C THR A 107 29.83 25.00 -15.19
N ARG A 108 30.89 24.73 -14.42
CA ARG A 108 31.50 23.40 -14.27
C ARG A 108 31.26 22.91 -12.85
N LEU A 109 30.48 21.85 -12.71
CA LEU A 109 30.17 21.25 -11.42
C LEU A 109 31.23 20.20 -11.05
N HIS A 110 31.84 20.36 -9.88
CA HIS A 110 32.77 19.41 -9.30
C HIS A 110 32.10 18.67 -8.13
N ILE A 111 31.61 17.45 -8.39
CA ILE A 111 30.93 16.63 -7.39
C ILE A 111 31.94 15.72 -6.69
N LYS A 112 32.00 15.79 -5.36
CA LYS A 112 32.87 14.94 -4.54
C LYS A 112 32.28 13.53 -4.40
N GLU A 113 33.15 12.54 -4.23
CA GLU A 113 32.80 11.17 -3.82
C GLU A 113 31.82 10.43 -4.77
N VAL A 114 31.90 10.70 -6.07
CA VAL A 114 31.14 9.91 -7.05
C VAL A 114 31.82 8.54 -7.23
N PRO A 115 31.11 7.42 -7.02
CA PRO A 115 31.69 6.09 -7.25
C PRO A 115 32.14 5.91 -8.70
N ASN A 116 33.33 5.35 -8.92
CA ASN A 116 33.94 5.19 -10.25
C ASN A 116 33.01 4.48 -11.25
N VAL A 117 32.27 3.47 -10.80
CA VAL A 117 31.30 2.72 -11.63
C VAL A 117 30.16 3.61 -12.14
N VAL A 118 29.69 4.54 -11.31
CA VAL A 118 28.63 5.50 -11.69
C VAL A 118 29.21 6.54 -12.65
N ALA A 119 30.40 7.06 -12.37
CA ALA A 119 31.07 8.03 -13.23
C ALA A 119 31.33 7.48 -14.64
N SER A 120 31.84 6.25 -14.77
CA SER A 120 32.09 5.62 -16.07
C SER A 120 30.80 5.42 -16.86
N LYS A 121 29.73 4.97 -16.20
CA LYS A 121 28.42 4.76 -16.86
C LYS A 121 27.80 6.09 -17.29
N LEU A 122 27.86 7.12 -16.45
CA LEU A 122 27.44 8.48 -16.83
C LEU A 122 28.22 9.00 -18.04
N SER A 123 29.54 8.79 -18.11
CA SER A 123 30.37 9.23 -19.25
C SER A 123 30.04 8.52 -20.57
N ASN A 124 29.46 7.32 -20.51
CA ASN A 124 28.96 6.62 -21.68
C ASN A 124 27.56 7.12 -22.07
N LEU A 125 26.69 7.33 -21.08
CA LEU A 125 25.33 7.84 -21.29
C LEU A 125 25.31 9.26 -21.86
N THR A 126 26.25 10.13 -21.50
CA THR A 126 26.34 11.49 -22.06
C THR A 126 26.52 11.52 -23.58
N LYS A 127 26.96 10.42 -24.20
CA LYS A 127 27.10 10.30 -25.66
C LYS A 127 25.78 10.03 -26.36
N THR A 128 24.80 9.45 -25.66
CA THR A 128 23.53 8.99 -26.25
C THR A 128 22.30 9.69 -25.68
N MET A 129 22.39 10.22 -24.44
CA MET A 129 21.28 10.83 -23.72
C MET A 129 21.71 12.12 -23.02
N PRO A 130 20.80 13.12 -22.91
CA PRO A 130 21.07 14.32 -22.13
C PRO A 130 21.17 13.99 -20.64
N VAL A 131 22.17 14.57 -19.98
CA VAL A 131 22.32 14.48 -18.51
C VAL A 131 21.80 15.77 -17.89
N ILE A 132 20.88 15.62 -16.95
CA ILE A 132 20.26 16.72 -16.21
C ILE A 132 20.66 16.58 -14.74
N SER A 133 21.10 17.67 -14.12
CA SER A 133 21.35 17.77 -12.69
C SER A 133 20.38 18.76 -12.05
N CYS A 134 19.77 18.40 -10.93
CA CYS A 134 18.91 19.29 -10.16
C CYS A 134 19.49 19.54 -8.76
N GLY A 135 19.35 20.78 -8.28
CA GLY A 135 19.60 21.13 -6.90
C GLY A 135 18.51 20.53 -5.99
N LEU A 136 18.91 20.08 -4.80
CA LEU A 136 17.98 19.52 -3.83
C LEU A 136 17.62 20.55 -2.77
N LEU A 137 16.35 20.59 -2.40
CA LEU A 137 15.89 21.44 -1.30
C LEU A 137 16.27 20.82 0.06
N GLN A 138 16.21 21.64 1.10
CA GLN A 138 16.47 21.20 2.46
C GLN A 138 15.56 20.01 2.84
N HIS A 139 16.18 18.94 3.34
CA HIS A 139 15.54 17.67 3.73
C HIS A 139 15.16 16.70 2.60
N GLU A 140 15.31 17.06 1.32
CA GLU A 140 14.98 16.13 0.23
C GLU A 140 16.00 14.98 0.05
N SER A 141 17.12 15.00 0.77
CA SER A 141 18.04 13.85 0.86
C SER A 141 17.55 12.76 1.83
N LYS A 142 16.62 13.10 2.73
CA LYS A 142 16.11 12.18 3.75
C LYS A 142 14.98 11.32 3.18
N ILE A 143 14.80 10.13 3.75
CA ILE A 143 13.76 9.16 3.37
C ILE A 143 12.56 9.31 4.30
N SER A 144 11.35 9.25 3.74
CA SER A 144 10.11 9.20 4.51
C SER A 144 9.07 8.30 3.84
N VAL A 145 7.85 8.28 4.36
CA VAL A 145 6.69 7.64 3.72
C VAL A 145 5.95 8.68 2.90
N LEU A 146 5.95 8.49 1.58
CA LEU A 146 5.29 9.39 0.64
C LEU A 146 3.95 8.79 0.20
N HIS A 147 2.95 9.66 0.07
CA HIS A 147 1.60 9.33 -0.38
C HIS A 147 1.29 10.02 -1.70
N PHE A 148 0.99 9.22 -2.71
CA PHE A 148 0.66 9.67 -4.05
C PHE A 148 -0.81 9.43 -4.34
N SER A 149 -1.51 10.45 -4.83
CA SER A 149 -2.83 10.27 -5.45
C SER A 149 -2.62 9.76 -6.86
N ILE A 150 -2.95 8.49 -7.11
CA ILE A 150 -2.71 7.84 -8.39
C ILE A 150 -4.00 7.27 -8.99
N LYS A 151 -4.08 7.31 -10.31
CA LYS A 151 -5.11 6.67 -11.13
C LYS A 151 -4.42 5.70 -12.07
N LYS A 152 -4.99 4.50 -12.22
CA LYS A 152 -4.57 3.56 -13.26
C LYS A 152 -4.68 4.23 -14.64
N HIS A 153 -3.65 4.08 -15.47
CA HIS A 153 -3.67 4.66 -16.80
C HIS A 153 -4.68 3.91 -17.69
N ASP A 154 -5.45 4.64 -18.51
CA ASP A 154 -6.59 4.07 -19.22
C ASP A 154 -6.17 3.05 -20.30
N THR A 155 -4.93 3.16 -20.83
CA THR A 155 -4.38 2.16 -21.77
C THR A 155 -3.84 0.90 -21.09
N TYR A 156 -3.63 0.92 -19.77
CA TYR A 156 -3.08 -0.21 -19.02
C TYR A 156 -4.21 -1.11 -18.53
N THR A 157 -4.44 -2.22 -19.23
CA THR A 157 -5.55 -3.14 -18.91
C THR A 157 -5.19 -4.15 -17.83
N ALA A 158 -3.92 -4.55 -17.74
CA ALA A 158 -3.47 -5.57 -16.79
C ALA A 158 -3.73 -5.18 -15.32
N PRO A 159 -4.03 -6.14 -14.43
CA PRO A 159 -4.26 -5.87 -13.01
C PRO A 159 -2.95 -5.45 -12.33
N LEU A 160 -3.01 -4.37 -11.54
CA LEU A 160 -1.86 -3.88 -10.76
C LEU A 160 -2.03 -4.28 -9.31
N LYS A 161 -1.23 -5.23 -8.84
CA LYS A 161 -1.34 -5.77 -7.49
C LYS A 161 -0.58 -4.91 -6.49
N ALA A 162 -1.12 -4.74 -5.29
CA ALA A 162 -0.40 -4.08 -4.21
C ALA A 162 0.89 -4.86 -3.88
N LYS A 163 1.97 -4.12 -3.59
CA LYS A 163 3.34 -4.61 -3.35
C LYS A 163 4.04 -5.20 -4.56
N GLU A 164 3.48 -5.02 -5.75
CA GLU A 164 4.18 -5.27 -7.00
C GLU A 164 5.21 -4.17 -7.25
N GLU A 165 6.32 -4.50 -7.91
CA GLU A 165 7.38 -3.52 -8.16
C GLU A 165 7.00 -2.60 -9.32
N LEU A 166 7.09 -1.29 -9.08
CA LEU A 166 6.88 -0.24 -10.06
C LEU A 166 8.01 0.79 -9.99
N THR A 167 8.31 1.38 -11.13
CA THR A 167 9.27 2.48 -11.25
C THR A 167 8.51 3.80 -11.22
N PHE A 168 8.73 4.60 -10.18
CA PHE A 168 8.07 5.88 -9.98
C PHE A 168 8.98 7.01 -10.46
N HIS A 169 8.45 7.84 -11.35
CA HIS A 169 9.02 9.12 -11.75
C HIS A 169 8.28 10.22 -11.01
N VAL A 170 8.95 10.93 -10.10
CA VAL A 170 8.39 12.01 -9.29
C VAL A 170 9.22 13.27 -9.52
N GLY A 171 8.69 14.19 -10.33
CA GLY A 171 9.49 15.31 -10.83
C GLY A 171 10.74 14.82 -11.56
N PHE A 172 11.92 15.22 -11.08
CA PHE A 172 13.22 14.80 -11.62
C PHE A 172 13.77 13.50 -11.00
N ARG A 173 13.09 12.94 -10.01
CA ARG A 173 13.56 11.75 -9.30
C ARG A 173 12.92 10.50 -9.86
N GLN A 174 13.70 9.44 -9.94
CA GLN A 174 13.24 8.12 -10.32
C GLN A 174 13.61 7.13 -9.23
N PHE A 175 12.65 6.33 -8.78
CA PHE A 175 12.91 5.29 -7.79
C PHE A 175 12.03 4.06 -8.01
N VAL A 176 12.53 2.90 -7.60
CA VAL A 176 11.79 1.64 -7.66
C VAL A 176 11.16 1.36 -6.30
N ALA A 177 9.87 1.07 -6.28
CA ALA A 177 9.15 0.83 -5.03
C ALA A 177 7.97 -0.14 -5.21
N LYS A 178 7.54 -0.72 -4.08
CA LYS A 178 6.41 -1.65 -3.99
C LYS A 178 5.25 -0.97 -3.26
N PRO A 179 4.31 -0.31 -3.96
CA PRO A 179 3.29 0.52 -3.33
C PRO A 179 2.23 -0.29 -2.59
N LEU A 180 1.71 0.30 -1.52
CA LEU A 180 0.42 -0.07 -0.96
C LEU A 180 -0.65 0.88 -1.48
N TYR A 181 -1.70 0.31 -2.08
CA TYR A 181 -2.88 1.07 -2.48
C TYR A 181 -3.86 1.17 -1.32
N SER A 182 -4.56 2.29 -1.24
CA SER A 182 -5.57 2.52 -0.22
C SER A 182 -6.67 3.48 -0.67
N SER A 183 -7.85 3.30 -0.11
CA SER A 183 -8.99 4.18 -0.30
C SER A 183 -8.71 5.57 0.28
N ASP A 184 -9.12 6.61 -0.42
CA ASP A 184 -9.00 7.96 0.09
C ASP A 184 -10.31 8.49 0.71
N ASN A 185 -10.40 8.44 2.03
CA ASN A 185 -11.55 8.95 2.77
C ASN A 185 -11.13 10.21 3.53
N ILE A 186 -11.67 11.37 3.13
CA ILE A 186 -11.35 12.67 3.73
C ILE A 186 -11.69 12.73 5.22
N ASN A 187 -12.77 12.05 5.63
CA ASN A 187 -13.30 12.13 7.00
C ASN A 187 -12.85 10.96 7.89
N SER A 188 -11.71 10.34 7.60
CA SER A 188 -11.19 9.17 8.33
C SER A 188 -9.68 9.21 8.40
N ASP A 189 -9.16 8.97 9.59
CA ASP A 189 -7.74 8.75 9.92
C ASP A 189 -7.24 7.35 9.47
N LYS A 190 -8.17 6.38 9.39
CA LYS A 190 -7.89 5.04 8.85
C LYS A 190 -8.28 4.95 7.38
N HIS A 191 -7.42 4.29 6.61
CA HIS A 191 -7.60 4.05 5.19
C HIS A 191 -7.59 2.55 4.90
N LYS A 192 -8.59 2.06 4.16
CA LYS A 192 -8.67 0.65 3.80
C LYS A 192 -7.61 0.37 2.73
N MET A 193 -6.73 -0.60 2.99
CA MET A 193 -5.79 -1.08 1.98
C MET A 193 -6.57 -1.81 0.88
N GLU A 194 -6.21 -1.55 -0.37
CA GLU A 194 -6.75 -2.22 -1.56
C GLU A 194 -5.74 -3.26 -2.04
N ARG A 195 -6.22 -4.42 -2.50
CA ARG A 195 -5.35 -5.49 -3.02
C ARG A 195 -4.86 -5.18 -4.43
N PHE A 196 -5.65 -4.43 -5.19
CA PHE A 196 -5.35 -4.01 -6.54
C PHE A 196 -5.62 -2.51 -6.72
N LEU A 197 -4.96 -1.90 -7.70
CA LEU A 197 -5.33 -0.57 -8.16
C LEU A 197 -6.46 -0.70 -9.18
N HIS A 198 -7.67 -0.30 -8.78
CA HIS A 198 -8.85 -0.37 -9.64
C HIS A 198 -8.86 0.75 -10.69
N ALA A 199 -9.42 0.45 -11.86
CA ALA A 199 -9.59 1.44 -12.93
C ALA A 199 -10.67 2.49 -12.60
N GLY A 200 -10.58 3.67 -13.23
CA GLY A 200 -11.63 4.69 -13.16
C GLY A 200 -11.72 5.50 -11.87
N ARG A 201 -10.92 5.20 -10.83
CA ARG A 201 -10.87 5.99 -9.59
C ARG A 201 -9.45 6.33 -9.16
N PHE A 202 -9.32 7.38 -8.35
CA PHE A 202 -8.08 7.70 -7.67
C PHE A 202 -7.95 6.88 -6.38
N SER A 203 -6.79 6.29 -6.17
CA SER A 203 -6.39 5.63 -4.92
C SER A 203 -5.07 6.23 -4.43
N ILE A 204 -4.76 6.03 -3.15
CA ILE A 204 -3.52 6.51 -2.56
C ILE A 204 -2.47 5.40 -2.57
N ALA A 205 -1.37 5.61 -3.28
CA ALA A 205 -0.18 4.77 -3.21
C ALA A 205 0.77 5.27 -2.12
N SER A 206 1.13 4.39 -1.21
CA SER A 206 2.06 4.68 -0.11
C SER A 206 3.35 3.87 -0.26
N ILE A 207 4.49 4.55 -0.22
CA ILE A 207 5.83 3.96 -0.41
C ILE A 207 6.86 4.64 0.50
N TYR A 208 7.98 3.99 0.73
CA TYR A 208 9.19 4.69 1.20
C TYR A 208 9.90 5.30 0.00
N ALA A 209 10.18 6.60 0.07
CA ALA A 209 10.87 7.33 -0.98
C ALA A 209 11.65 8.52 -0.37
N PRO A 210 12.68 9.04 -1.06
CA PRO A 210 13.27 10.32 -0.70
C PRO A 210 12.20 11.41 -0.69
N ILE A 211 12.27 12.30 0.28
CA ILE A 211 11.36 13.43 0.42
C ILE A 211 11.42 14.31 -0.83
N SER A 212 10.28 14.78 -1.30
CA SER A 212 10.17 15.76 -2.38
C SER A 212 8.98 16.67 -2.07
N PHE A 213 9.12 17.98 -2.22
CA PHE A 213 8.03 18.88 -1.82
C PHE A 213 6.95 18.97 -2.91
N PRO A 214 5.66 18.74 -2.59
CA PRO A 214 4.55 18.95 -3.52
C PRO A 214 4.46 20.40 -4.03
N PRO A 215 3.74 20.67 -5.12
CA PRO A 215 3.05 19.72 -6.01
C PRO A 215 4.03 19.09 -7.01
N LEU A 216 4.06 17.75 -7.08
CA LEU A 216 4.87 17.04 -8.08
C LEU A 216 4.01 16.02 -8.81
N PRO A 217 4.00 16.01 -10.15
CA PRO A 217 3.36 14.94 -10.90
C PRO A 217 4.15 13.64 -10.68
N VAL A 218 3.41 12.52 -10.70
CA VAL A 218 4.00 11.19 -10.66
C VAL A 218 3.55 10.34 -11.83
N ILE A 219 4.49 9.63 -12.42
CA ILE A 219 4.24 8.59 -13.42
C ILE A 219 4.80 7.28 -12.85
N ALA A 220 3.95 6.26 -12.74
CA ALA A 220 4.37 4.92 -12.35
C ALA A 220 4.44 4.04 -13.58
N LEU A 221 5.64 3.54 -13.86
CA LEU A 221 5.93 2.64 -14.96
C LEU A 221 6.00 1.19 -14.46
N LYS A 222 5.47 0.28 -15.25
CA LYS A 222 5.63 -1.16 -15.07
C LYS A 222 6.65 -1.68 -16.09
N ASN A 223 7.62 -2.45 -15.60
CA ASN A 223 8.56 -3.17 -16.46
C ASN A 223 8.00 -4.58 -16.68
N ASP A 224 7.74 -4.95 -17.93
CA ASP A 224 7.21 -6.28 -18.33
C ASP A 224 8.34 -7.27 -18.69
N GLY A 225 9.56 -7.05 -18.20
CA GLY A 225 10.75 -7.88 -18.43
C GLY A 225 11.98 -7.04 -18.82
N GLU A 226 13.17 -7.67 -18.89
CA GLU A 226 14.43 -6.97 -19.17
C GLU A 226 14.53 -6.39 -20.60
N ALA A 227 13.78 -6.93 -21.56
CA ALA A 227 13.85 -6.55 -22.97
C ALA A 227 12.70 -5.65 -23.46
N ALA A 228 11.67 -5.43 -22.64
CA ALA A 228 10.49 -4.66 -23.02
C ALA A 228 10.58 -3.20 -22.53
N SER A 229 10.17 -2.25 -23.37
CA SER A 229 10.07 -0.85 -22.95
C SER A 229 9.08 -0.71 -21.78
N PRO A 230 9.40 0.09 -20.75
CA PRO A 230 8.51 0.29 -19.61
C PRO A 230 7.17 0.89 -20.06
N VAL A 231 6.06 0.33 -19.56
CA VAL A 231 4.70 0.77 -19.91
C VAL A 231 4.17 1.67 -18.79
N VAL A 232 3.47 2.75 -19.18
CA VAL A 232 2.79 3.62 -18.22
C VAL A 232 1.62 2.86 -17.58
N ALA A 233 1.76 2.55 -16.29
CA ALA A 233 0.79 1.77 -15.53
C ALA A 233 -0.19 2.67 -14.75
N ALA A 234 0.31 3.76 -14.17
CA ALA A 234 -0.50 4.73 -13.45
C ALA A 234 0.09 6.13 -13.52
N VAL A 235 -0.77 7.14 -13.38
CA VAL A 235 -0.43 8.57 -13.36
C VAL A 235 -1.05 9.24 -12.15
N GLY A 236 -0.45 10.32 -11.66
CA GLY A 236 -0.94 10.96 -10.45
C GLY A 236 -0.15 12.18 -10.02
N SER A 237 -0.28 12.52 -8.74
CA SER A 237 0.52 13.55 -8.09
C SER A 237 0.91 13.17 -6.66
N LEU A 238 2.03 13.69 -6.19
CA LEU A 238 2.42 13.62 -4.79
C LEU A 238 1.45 14.46 -3.96
N ARG A 239 0.84 13.83 -2.96
CA ARG A 239 -0.18 14.46 -2.13
C ARG A 239 0.37 14.91 -0.79
N SER A 240 1.00 14.01 -0.05
CA SER A 240 1.51 14.30 1.29
C SER A 240 2.66 13.38 1.66
N ILE A 241 3.41 13.77 2.68
CA ILE A 241 4.51 13.02 3.27
C ILE A 241 4.18 12.86 4.74
N ASP A 242 3.79 11.65 5.14
CA ASP A 242 3.27 11.40 6.48
C ASP A 242 3.46 9.92 6.88
N PRO A 243 4.42 9.61 7.77
CA PRO A 243 4.56 8.23 8.25
C PRO A 243 3.40 7.76 9.15
N ASP A 244 2.61 8.68 9.70
CA ASP A 244 1.55 8.36 10.67
C ASP A 244 0.23 7.94 10.01
N ARG A 245 0.07 8.13 8.69
CA ARG A 245 -1.13 7.70 7.95
C ARG A 245 -1.40 6.20 8.14
N ILE A 246 -2.60 5.87 8.63
CA ILE A 246 -2.93 4.50 9.02
C ILE A 246 -3.55 3.72 7.85
N LEU A 247 -2.80 2.74 7.33
CA LEU A 247 -3.27 1.81 6.32
C LEU A 247 -3.70 0.50 6.97
N LEU A 248 -4.96 0.10 6.81
CA LEU A 248 -5.52 -1.11 7.39
C LEU A 248 -5.88 -2.14 6.33
N LYS A 249 -5.27 -3.31 6.38
CA LYS A 249 -5.71 -4.48 5.61
C LYS A 249 -6.93 -5.08 6.30
N LYS A 250 -8.08 -5.01 5.63
CA LYS A 250 -9.30 -5.72 6.00
C LYS A 250 -9.22 -7.16 5.50
N ILE A 251 -9.79 -8.08 6.25
CA ILE A 251 -10.21 -9.40 5.78
C ILE A 251 -11.62 -9.67 6.29
N ILE A 252 -12.38 -10.46 5.55
CA ILE A 252 -13.73 -10.88 5.90
C ILE A 252 -13.74 -12.40 5.97
N LEU A 253 -14.02 -12.93 7.16
CA LEU A 253 -14.26 -14.36 7.34
C LEU A 253 -15.77 -14.60 7.16
N THR A 254 -16.12 -15.60 6.35
CA THR A 254 -17.50 -15.92 6.00
C THR A 254 -17.96 -17.21 6.68
N GLY A 255 -19.24 -17.29 6.98
CA GLY A 255 -19.88 -18.47 7.55
C GLY A 255 -21.36 -18.52 7.18
N TYR A 256 -21.91 -19.72 7.20
CA TYR A 256 -23.25 -19.99 6.72
C TYR A 256 -24.17 -20.41 7.86
N PRO A 257 -25.41 -19.89 7.92
CA PRO A 257 -26.38 -20.29 8.92
C PRO A 257 -26.87 -21.71 8.65
N GLN A 258 -26.71 -22.59 9.63
CA GLN A 258 -27.21 -23.96 9.58
C GLN A 258 -28.65 -24.06 10.12
N ARG A 259 -28.92 -23.39 11.24
CA ARG A 259 -30.25 -23.38 11.87
C ARG A 259 -30.56 -21.98 12.39
N VAL A 260 -31.70 -21.43 12.02
CA VAL A 260 -32.19 -20.14 12.50
C VAL A 260 -33.41 -20.34 13.40
N SER A 261 -33.46 -19.60 14.51
CA SER A 261 -34.59 -19.57 15.44
C SER A 261 -34.77 -18.15 15.98
N LYS A 262 -35.79 -17.45 15.47
CA LYS A 262 -36.05 -16.02 15.77
C LYS A 262 -34.79 -15.18 15.51
N LEU A 263 -34.19 -14.63 16.58
CA LEU A 263 -32.98 -13.80 16.55
C LEU A 263 -31.67 -14.59 16.72
N LYS A 264 -31.75 -15.91 16.94
CA LYS A 264 -30.60 -16.77 17.18
C LYS A 264 -30.31 -17.59 15.92
N ALA A 265 -29.05 -17.73 15.55
CA ALA A 265 -28.64 -18.63 14.49
C ALA A 265 -27.43 -19.45 14.90
N THR A 266 -27.37 -20.71 14.46
CA THR A 266 -26.16 -21.53 14.52
C THR A 266 -25.42 -21.38 13.20
N VAL A 267 -24.20 -20.86 13.22
CA VAL A 267 -23.36 -20.57 12.06
C VAL A 267 -22.24 -21.60 11.99
N ARG A 268 -21.95 -22.10 10.79
CA ARG A 268 -20.89 -23.08 10.51
C ARG A 268 -19.94 -22.57 9.42
N TYR A 269 -18.79 -23.21 9.29
CA TYR A 269 -17.76 -22.99 8.25
C TYR A 269 -16.96 -21.68 8.35
N MET A 270 -17.28 -20.80 9.30
CA MET A 270 -16.40 -19.66 9.61
C MET A 270 -15.13 -20.09 10.35
N PHE A 271 -15.26 -21.04 11.28
CA PHE A 271 -14.14 -21.60 12.04
C PHE A 271 -14.28 -23.12 12.09
N HIS A 272 -13.14 -23.79 12.32
CA HIS A 272 -13.08 -25.25 12.42
C HIS A 272 -12.84 -25.76 13.85
N ASN A 273 -12.41 -24.86 14.77
CA ASN A 273 -12.13 -25.20 16.16
C ASN A 273 -12.96 -24.35 17.15
N PRO A 274 -13.45 -24.91 18.27
CA PRO A 274 -14.22 -24.18 19.28
C PRO A 274 -13.38 -23.12 20.02
N GLU A 275 -12.06 -23.32 20.12
CA GLU A 275 -11.14 -22.35 20.71
C GLU A 275 -11.04 -21.07 19.87
N ASP A 276 -11.09 -21.20 18.54
CA ASP A 276 -11.06 -20.04 17.64
C ASP A 276 -12.34 -19.21 17.80
N VAL A 277 -13.50 -19.87 17.95
CA VAL A 277 -14.77 -19.19 18.26
C VAL A 277 -14.68 -18.41 19.59
N ARG A 278 -14.07 -18.99 20.63
CA ARG A 278 -13.88 -18.30 21.92
C ARG A 278 -12.94 -17.11 21.79
N TRP A 279 -11.84 -17.24 21.04
CA TRP A 279 -10.89 -16.17 20.78
C TRP A 279 -11.53 -14.98 20.08
N PHE A 280 -12.33 -15.22 19.03
CA PHE A 280 -13.00 -14.18 18.26
C PHE A 280 -14.36 -13.75 18.82
N LYS A 281 -14.79 -14.28 19.97
CA LYS A 281 -16.07 -13.96 20.61
C LYS A 281 -16.33 -12.44 20.80
N PRO A 282 -15.32 -11.60 21.13
CA PRO A 282 -15.53 -10.15 21.28
C PRO A 282 -15.84 -9.42 19.97
N VAL A 283 -15.60 -10.04 18.81
CA VAL A 283 -15.77 -9.40 17.50
C VAL A 283 -17.23 -9.41 17.08
N GLU A 284 -17.71 -8.26 16.59
CA GLU A 284 -19.06 -8.13 16.03
C GLU A 284 -19.15 -8.89 14.69
N VAL A 285 -20.25 -9.62 14.51
CA VAL A 285 -20.59 -10.27 13.25
C VAL A 285 -21.69 -9.50 12.55
N TRP A 286 -21.65 -9.44 11.24
CA TRP A 286 -22.64 -8.76 10.41
C TRP A 286 -23.03 -9.68 9.24
N THR A 287 -24.07 -9.34 8.49
CA THR A 287 -24.54 -10.19 7.38
C THR A 287 -24.66 -9.39 6.10
N LYS A 288 -24.56 -10.07 4.94
CA LYS A 288 -24.70 -9.41 3.63
C LYS A 288 -26.09 -8.76 3.48
N CYS A 289 -27.12 -9.30 4.12
CA CYS A 289 -28.46 -8.68 4.20
C CYS A 289 -28.59 -7.57 5.29
N GLY A 290 -27.49 -7.07 5.84
CA GLY A 290 -27.49 -5.87 6.70
C GLY A 290 -27.84 -6.11 8.18
N ARG A 291 -27.86 -7.37 8.65
CA ARG A 291 -28.04 -7.68 10.08
C ARG A 291 -26.73 -7.54 10.84
N ARG A 292 -26.82 -7.25 12.14
CA ARG A 292 -25.67 -7.18 13.06
C ARG A 292 -25.91 -8.06 14.26
N GLY A 293 -24.85 -8.64 14.79
CA GLY A 293 -24.94 -9.61 15.87
C GLY A 293 -23.63 -9.86 16.59
N ARG A 294 -23.69 -10.76 17.56
CA ARG A 294 -22.55 -11.17 18.38
C ARG A 294 -22.52 -12.68 18.58
N ILE A 295 -21.32 -13.20 18.79
CA ILE A 295 -21.09 -14.61 19.13
C ILE A 295 -21.48 -14.83 20.59
N LYS A 296 -22.30 -15.86 20.85
CA LYS A 296 -22.71 -16.25 22.21
C LYS A 296 -21.79 -17.33 22.76
N GLU A 297 -21.73 -18.48 22.09
CA GLU A 297 -20.99 -19.66 22.54
C GLU A 297 -20.64 -20.57 21.36
N PRO A 298 -19.51 -21.31 21.43
CA PRO A 298 -19.23 -22.40 20.50
C PRO A 298 -20.22 -23.55 20.70
N VAL A 299 -20.46 -24.32 19.64
CA VAL A 299 -21.31 -25.51 19.63
C VAL A 299 -20.51 -26.69 19.06
N GLY A 300 -20.40 -27.75 19.83
CA GLY A 300 -19.67 -28.96 19.43
C GLY A 300 -18.16 -28.75 19.29
N THR A 301 -17.53 -29.62 18.49
CA THR A 301 -16.07 -29.72 18.32
C THR A 301 -15.56 -29.13 17.00
N HIS A 302 -16.45 -28.85 16.03
CA HIS A 302 -16.09 -28.45 14.66
C HIS A 302 -16.26 -26.95 14.39
N GLY A 303 -16.04 -26.10 15.40
CA GLY A 303 -16.04 -24.63 15.23
C GLY A 303 -17.40 -23.99 14.89
N ALA A 304 -18.51 -24.73 14.99
CA ALA A 304 -19.84 -24.13 14.90
C ALA A 304 -20.08 -23.19 16.07
N MET A 305 -20.88 -22.14 15.85
CA MET A 305 -21.12 -21.11 16.86
C MET A 305 -22.57 -20.64 16.88
N LYS A 306 -23.11 -20.37 18.06
CA LYS A 306 -24.39 -19.67 18.22
C LYS A 306 -24.16 -18.17 18.19
N CYS A 307 -24.86 -17.49 17.29
CA CYS A 307 -24.88 -16.05 17.17
C CYS A 307 -26.26 -15.51 17.53
N VAL A 308 -26.30 -14.28 18.05
CA VAL A 308 -27.52 -13.53 18.30
C VAL A 308 -27.48 -12.26 17.47
N PHE A 309 -28.52 -12.02 16.68
CA PHE A 309 -28.64 -10.88 15.77
C PHE A 309 -29.73 -9.91 16.22
N ASN A 310 -29.70 -8.70 15.69
CA ASN A 310 -30.71 -7.66 15.89
C ASN A 310 -32.01 -7.89 15.10
N GLY A 311 -32.04 -8.87 14.19
CA GLY A 311 -33.20 -9.23 13.39
C GLY A 311 -33.19 -10.70 13.00
N VAL A 312 -34.28 -11.15 12.38
CA VAL A 312 -34.40 -12.53 11.87
C VAL A 312 -33.45 -12.70 10.68
N LEU A 313 -32.65 -13.76 10.72
CA LEU A 313 -31.68 -14.12 9.69
C LEU A 313 -32.35 -14.99 8.62
N GLN A 314 -32.03 -14.76 7.34
CA GLN A 314 -32.48 -15.64 6.26
C GLN A 314 -31.52 -16.82 6.09
N GLN A 315 -32.02 -17.99 5.66
CA GLN A 315 -31.19 -19.19 5.52
C GLN A 315 -30.14 -19.06 4.40
N HIS A 316 -30.40 -18.23 3.39
CA HIS A 316 -29.45 -17.93 2.30
C HIS A 316 -28.51 -16.75 2.63
N ASP A 317 -28.64 -16.13 3.82
CA ASP A 317 -27.77 -15.03 4.21
C ASP A 317 -26.37 -15.53 4.56
N THR A 318 -25.36 -14.70 4.35
CA THR A 318 -23.97 -15.01 4.69
C THR A 318 -23.55 -14.18 5.90
N VAL A 319 -23.08 -14.86 6.94
CA VAL A 319 -22.56 -14.23 8.15
C VAL A 319 -21.09 -13.92 7.94
N CYS A 320 -20.72 -12.67 8.19
CA CYS A 320 -19.40 -12.12 7.94
C CYS A 320 -18.78 -11.58 9.25
N MET A 321 -17.46 -11.74 9.38
CA MET A 321 -16.66 -11.13 10.44
C MET A 321 -15.55 -10.29 9.82
N SER A 322 -15.53 -9.00 10.12
CA SER A 322 -14.47 -8.09 9.63
C SER A 322 -13.31 -8.04 10.62
N LEU A 323 -12.10 -8.36 10.15
CA LEU A 323 -10.88 -8.24 10.92
C LEU A 323 -9.91 -7.30 10.22
N TYR A 324 -9.14 -6.53 10.99
CA TYR A 324 -8.22 -5.51 10.47
C TYR A 324 -6.82 -5.69 11.05
N LYS A 325 -5.81 -5.47 10.23
CA LYS A 325 -4.42 -5.30 10.69
C LYS A 325 -3.79 -4.08 10.04
N ARG A 326 -2.84 -3.47 10.73
CA ARG A 326 -2.03 -2.41 10.13
C ARG A 326 -1.10 -2.98 9.08
N ALA A 327 -1.02 -2.29 7.95
CA ALA A 327 -0.13 -2.60 6.83
C ALA A 327 0.86 -1.46 6.65
N TYR A 328 2.13 -1.82 6.43
CA TYR A 328 3.19 -0.87 6.16
C TYR A 328 3.77 -1.12 4.78
N PRO A 329 4.22 -0.07 4.06
CA PRO A 329 4.93 -0.23 2.81
C PRO A 329 6.14 -1.15 2.97
N LYS A 330 6.59 -1.75 1.87
CA LYS A 330 7.80 -2.57 1.86
C LYS A 330 9.00 -1.67 1.66
N TRP A 331 10.03 -1.84 2.49
CA TRP A 331 11.30 -1.17 2.26
C TRP A 331 11.89 -1.63 0.92
N PRO A 332 12.26 -0.70 0.03
CA PRO A 332 12.79 -1.06 -1.28
C PRO A 332 14.15 -1.74 -1.11
N GLN A 333 14.37 -2.82 -1.87
CA GLN A 333 15.65 -3.53 -1.90
C GLN A 333 16.69 -2.72 -2.69
N HIS A 334 16.25 -2.08 -3.76
CA HIS A 334 17.02 -1.16 -4.57
C HIS A 334 16.20 0.12 -4.76
N TRP A 335 16.83 1.28 -4.57
CA TRP A 335 16.15 2.57 -4.58
C TRP A 335 16.09 3.17 -5.97
N PHE A 336 17.21 3.14 -6.68
CA PHE A 336 17.35 3.78 -7.96
C PHE A 336 17.33 2.71 -9.05
N PRO A 337 16.55 2.92 -10.13
CA PRO A 337 16.69 2.11 -11.32
C PRO A 337 18.03 2.49 -11.97
N LEU A 338 19.13 1.87 -11.55
CA LEU A 338 20.42 2.08 -12.18
C LEU A 338 21.12 0.76 -12.49
N LEU A 339 21.18 0.51 -13.81
CA LEU A 339 22.30 -0.02 -14.59
C LEU A 339 22.53 -1.54 -14.57
N GLY A 340 21.44 -2.30 -14.74
CA GLY A 340 21.47 -3.69 -15.22
C GLY A 340 21.33 -3.77 -16.74
N ALA A 341 22.20 -3.06 -17.46
CA ALA A 341 22.50 -3.25 -18.88
C ALA A 341 23.99 -3.03 -19.06
#